data_AF-A0A7J7P4R7-F1
#
_entry.id   AF-A0A7J7P4R7-F1
#
_cell.length_a   1.000
_cell.length_b   1.000
_cell.length_c   1.000
_cell.angle_alpha   90.00
_cell.angle_beta   90.00
_cell.angle_gamma   90.00
#
_symmetry.space_group_name_H-M   'P 1'
#
loop_
_entity.id
_entity.type
_entity.pdbx_description
1 polymer ?
#
loop_
_entity_poly.entity_id
_entity_poly.type
_entity_poly.pdbx_seq_one_letter_code
_entity_poly.pdbx_strand_id
1 'polypeptide(L)' 'MSHSVKIYDTCIGCTQCVRACPTGKAKQIASAPRTEDCVGCKRCESACPTDFLSVRVYLWHETTRSMGLAY' A
#
# COMPACT_ATOMS: atom_id res chain seq x y z
N MET A 1 -11.52 8.17 6.16
CA MET A 1 -10.97 6.99 6.86
C MET A 1 -10.32 6.14 5.80
N SER A 2 -9.01 6.05 5.88
CA SER A 2 -8.15 5.59 4.80
C SER A 2 -7.66 4.18 5.15
N HIS A 3 -7.31 3.37 4.15
CA HIS A 3 -6.71 2.05 4.41
C HIS A 3 -5.46 2.18 5.30
N SER A 4 -4.96 1.10 5.88
CA SER A 4 -3.71 1.10 6.64
C SER A 4 -2.72 0.18 5.95
N VAL A 5 -1.56 0.70 5.57
CA VAL A 5 -0.46 -0.10 5.04
C VAL A 5 0.62 -0.12 6.13
N LYS A 6 0.93 -1.31 6.64
CA LYS A 6 1.99 -1.51 7.63
C LYS A 6 3.21 -2.09 6.96
N ILE A 7 4.38 -1.57 7.32
CA ILE A 7 5.68 -2.11 6.93
C ILE A 7 6.36 -2.61 8.20
N TYR A 8 6.94 -3.79 8.12
CA TYR A 8 7.69 -4.41 9.21
C TYR A 8 9.19 -4.21 9.03
N ASP A 9 9.96 -4.35 10.11
CA ASP A 9 11.43 -4.19 10.14
C ASP A 9 12.20 -5.17 9.26
N THR A 10 11.53 -6.20 8.72
CA THR A 10 12.07 -7.13 7.72
C THR A 10 12.24 -6.50 6.33
N CYS A 11 11.82 -5.23 6.15
CA CYS A 11 11.93 -4.51 4.90
C CYS A 11 13.39 -4.23 4.55
N ILE A 12 13.84 -4.79 3.42
CA ILE A 12 15.21 -4.60 2.90
C ILE A 12 15.38 -3.30 2.08
N GLY A 13 14.36 -2.45 2.00
CA GLY A 13 14.45 -1.19 1.25
C GLY A 13 14.52 -1.35 -0.28
N CYS A 14 14.04 -2.47 -0.84
CA CYS A 14 14.11 -2.74 -2.29
C CYS A 14 13.22 -1.82 -3.15
N THR A 15 12.31 -1.05 -2.56
CA THR A 15 11.39 -0.09 -3.22
C THR A 15 10.46 -0.67 -4.29
N GLN A 16 10.36 -2.00 -4.44
CA GLN A 16 9.50 -2.62 -5.45
C GLN A 16 8.00 -2.32 -5.23
N CYS A 17 7.57 -2.26 -3.98
CA CYS A 17 6.21 -1.86 -3.59
C CYS A 17 5.84 -0.46 -4.12
N VAL A 18 6.82 0.44 -4.31
CA VAL A 18 6.61 1.78 -4.84
C VAL A 18 6.27 1.75 -6.33
N ARG A 19 6.96 0.88 -7.08
CA ARG A 19 6.76 0.73 -8.53
C ARG A 19 5.47 -0.02 -8.86
N ALA A 20 5.07 -0.96 -8.01
CA ALA A 20 3.86 -1.75 -8.21
C ALA A 20 2.56 -0.99 -7.89
N CYS A 21 2.65 0.15 -7.18
CA CYS A 21 1.49 0.92 -6.79
C CYS A 21 0.93 1.71 -7.98
N PRO A 22 -0.30 1.43 -8.45
CA PRO A 22 -0.88 2.06 -9.64
C PRO A 22 -1.19 3.55 -9.43
N THR A 23 -1.42 3.99 -8.20
CA THR A 23 -1.72 5.39 -7.88
C THR A 23 -0.48 6.27 -7.79
N GLY A 24 0.74 5.71 -7.91
CA GLY A 24 2.00 6.47 -7.98
C GLY A 24 2.37 7.27 -6.71
N LYS A 25 1.47 7.35 -5.71
CA LYS A 25 1.65 8.04 -4.41
C LYS A 25 2.52 7.26 -3.43
N ALA A 26 3.21 6.23 -3.91
CA ALA A 26 3.93 5.29 -3.07
C ALA A 26 5.33 5.75 -2.62
N LYS A 27 5.80 6.93 -3.06
CA LYS A 27 7.10 7.49 -2.63
C LYS A 27 7.24 7.62 -1.10
N GLN A 28 6.15 7.61 -0.36
CA GLN A 28 6.13 7.65 1.10
C GLN A 28 5.82 6.31 1.78
N ILE A 29 5.69 5.19 1.04
CA ILE A 29 5.40 3.87 1.63
C ILE A 29 6.46 3.51 2.67
N ALA A 30 7.75 3.78 2.41
CA ALA A 30 8.86 3.40 3.29
C ALA A 30 8.85 4.02 4.71
N SER A 31 8.05 5.06 4.99
CA SER A 31 8.02 5.68 6.33
C SER A 31 6.64 6.14 6.79
N ALA A 32 5.72 6.48 5.89
CA ALA A 32 4.35 6.87 6.21
C ALA A 32 3.47 6.78 4.94
N PRO A 33 2.84 5.62 4.67
CA PRO A 33 2.01 5.48 3.49
C PRO A 33 0.84 6.47 3.58
N ARG A 34 0.77 7.42 2.64
CA ARG A 34 -0.45 8.21 2.45
C ARG A 34 -1.51 7.28 1.87
N THR A 35 -2.30 6.70 2.75
CA THR A 35 -3.30 5.69 2.40
C THR A 35 -4.65 6.27 2.01
N GLU A 36 -4.78 7.60 1.99
CA GLU A 36 -5.99 8.33 1.58
C GLU A 36 -6.46 7.99 0.16
N ASP A 37 -5.50 7.73 -0.74
CA ASP A 37 -5.73 7.33 -2.13
C ASP A 37 -5.47 5.83 -2.34
N CYS A 38 -5.29 5.06 -1.26
CA CYS A 38 -5.12 3.62 -1.38
C CYS A 38 -6.47 3.01 -1.78
N VAL A 39 -6.46 2.17 -2.82
CA VAL A 39 -7.63 1.41 -3.29
C VAL A 39 -7.60 -0.05 -2.82
N GLY A 40 -6.66 -0.40 -1.94
CA GLY A 40 -6.59 -1.76 -1.39
C GLY A 40 -6.21 -2.84 -2.40
N CYS A 41 -5.57 -2.50 -3.52
CA CYS A 41 -5.24 -3.44 -4.59
C CYS A 41 -4.22 -4.54 -4.23
N LYS A 42 -3.56 -4.45 -3.07
CA LYS A 42 -2.56 -5.39 -2.53
C LYS A 42 -1.37 -5.72 -3.45
N ARG A 43 -1.19 -5.03 -4.57
CA ARG A 43 -0.03 -5.22 -5.46
C ARG A 43 1.32 -4.96 -4.78
N CYS A 44 1.33 -4.14 -3.73
CA CYS A 44 2.51 -3.91 -2.90
C CYS A 44 2.94 -5.15 -2.10
N GLU A 45 2.01 -6.05 -1.75
CA GLU A 45 2.31 -7.33 -1.09
C GLU A 45 2.95 -8.28 -2.12
N SER A 46 2.32 -8.47 -3.28
CA SER A 46 2.83 -9.35 -4.35
C SER A 46 4.13 -8.89 -5.00
N ALA A 47 4.43 -7.59 -4.97
CA ALA A 47 5.70 -7.06 -5.47
C ALA A 47 6.82 -7.11 -4.43
N CYS A 48 6.51 -7.45 -3.18
CA CYS A 48 7.53 -7.59 -2.16
C CYS A 48 8.23 -8.95 -2.36
N PRO A 49 9.56 -9.00 -2.55
CA PRO A 49 10.27 -10.28 -2.69
C PRO A 49 10.25 -11.10 -1.39
N THR A 50 9.97 -10.46 -0.26
CA THR A 50 9.74 -11.08 1.06
C THR A 50 8.24 -11.28 1.35
N ASP A 51 7.39 -10.93 0.38
CA ASP A 51 5.94 -11.12 0.29
C ASP A 51 5.19 -10.76 1.59
N PHE A 52 5.02 -11.75 2.46
CA PHE A 52 4.20 -11.68 3.67
C PHE A 52 4.89 -11.04 4.88
N LEU A 53 6.22 -11.03 4.95
CA LEU A 53 6.92 -10.59 6.16
C LEU A 53 7.07 -9.07 6.27
N SER A 54 6.99 -8.33 5.16
CA SER A 54 7.45 -6.95 5.13
C SER A 54 6.37 -5.91 4.86
N VAL A 55 5.27 -6.24 4.17
CA VAL A 55 4.21 -5.27 3.84
C VAL A 55 2.84 -5.92 4.01
N ARG A 56 1.90 -5.22 4.68
CA ARG A 56 0.52 -5.69 4.82
C ARG A 56 -0.49 -4.56 4.74
N VAL A 57 -1.54 -4.76 3.94
CA VAL A 57 -2.62 -3.80 3.71
C VAL A 57 -3.87 -4.22 4.47
N TYR A 58 -4.26 -3.42 5.46
CA TYR A 58 -5.50 -3.54 6.20
C TYR A 58 -6.52 -2.55 5.64
N LEU A 59 -7.60 -3.08 5.07
CA LEU A 59 -8.74 -2.27 4.66
C LEU A 59 -9.61 -2.06 5.89
N TRP A 60 -9.66 -0.81 6.39
CA TRP A 60 -10.56 -0.43 7.47
C TRP A 60 -11.38 0.78 7.01
N HIS A 61 -12.68 0.57 6.83
CA HIS A 61 -13.66 1.52 6.32
C HIS A 61 -13.49 1.87 4.83
N GLU A 62 -14.46 1.44 4.02
CA GLU A 62 -14.51 1.75 2.58
C GLU A 62 -15.07 3.16 2.38
N THR A 63 -14.29 3.98 1.68
CA THR A 63 -14.69 5.27 1.11
C THR A 63 -14.88 5.14 -0.40
N THR A 64 -15.65 6.05 -1.01
CA THR A 64 -15.86 6.08 -2.47
C THR A 64 -14.54 6.05 -3.26
N ARG A 65 -13.52 6.75 -2.75
CA ARG A 65 -12.15 6.75 -3.28
C ARG A 65 -11.46 5.39 -3.20
N SER A 66 -11.59 4.68 -2.08
CA SER A 66 -11.01 3.34 -1.95
C SER A 66 -11.70 2.28 -2.81
N MET A 67 -12.97 2.47 -3.14
CA MET A 67 -13.71 1.55 -4.02
C MET A 67 -13.41 1.79 -5.52
N GLY A 68 -12.56 2.77 -5.84
CA GLY A 68 -12.27 3.13 -7.23
C GLY A 68 -13.48 3.69 -7.99
N LEU A 69 -14.52 4.10 -7.27
CA LEU A 69 -15.71 4.72 -7.86
C LEU A 69 -15.40 6.21 -8.08
N ALA A 70 -15.31 6.58 -9.35
CA ALA A 70 -15.02 7.95 -9.79
C ALA A 70 -16.26 8.87 -9.76
N TYR A 71 -17.41 8.35 -9.33
CA TYR A 71 -18.71 9.02 -9.30
C TYR A 71 -19.56 8.52 -8.12
#